data_AF-A0A9E0XVQ2-F1
#
_entry.id   AF-A0A9E0XVQ2-F1
#
_cell.length_a   1.000
_cell.length_b   1.000
_cell.length_c   1.000
_cell.angle_alpha   90.00
_cell.angle_beta   90.00
_cell.angle_gamma   90.00
#
_symmetry.space_group_name_H-M   'P 1'
#
loop_
_entity.id
_entity.type
_entity.pdbx_description
1 polymer ?
#
loop_
_entity_poly.entity_id
_entity_poly.type
_entity_poly.pdbx_seq_one_letter_code
_entity_poly.pdbx_strand_id
1 'polypeptide(L)'
;MRGRWAVNLLLLLVLAGLGLAMRFELAGEGGPQTLAGIDPADLRLIELEREGEPRIRLERGPNGWRMLEPMAVDADQGRLDKLLGVLAAPV
;
A
#
# COMPACT_ATOMS: atom_id res chain seq x y z
N MET A 1 -50.52 -9.61 -9.20
CA MET A 1 -49.86 -8.30 -9.00
C MET A 1 -48.76 -8.31 -7.92
N ARG A 2 -48.83 -9.16 -6.88
CA ARG A 2 -47.83 -9.24 -5.78
C ARG A 2 -46.43 -9.76 -6.17
N GLY A 3 -46.33 -10.64 -7.17
CA GLY A 3 -45.04 -11.24 -7.57
C GLY A 3 -44.04 -10.27 -8.20
N ARG A 4 -44.51 -9.25 -8.95
CA ARG A 4 -43.65 -8.23 -9.57
C ARG A 4 -43.00 -7.32 -8.53
N TRP A 5 -43.70 -7.08 -7.42
CA TRP A 5 -43.18 -6.29 -6.30
C TRP A 5 -42.08 -7.02 -5.53
N ALA A 6 -42.23 -8.33 -5.33
CA ALA A 6 -41.20 -9.15 -4.68
C ALA A 6 -39.91 -9.20 -5.53
N VAL A 7 -40.05 -9.33 -6.86
CA VAL A 7 -38.90 -9.28 -7.79
C VAL A 7 -38.22 -7.91 -7.75
N ASN A 8 -38.99 -6.81 -7.74
CA ASN A 8 -38.41 -5.48 -7.65
C ASN A 8 -37.71 -5.23 -6.31
N LEU A 9 -38.25 -5.73 -5.20
CA LEU A 9 -37.62 -5.66 -3.88
C LEU A 9 -36.32 -6.46 -3.83
N LEU A 10 -36.30 -7.66 -4.41
CA LEU A 10 -35.10 -8.47 -4.53
C LEU A 10 -34.03 -7.73 -5.35
N LEU A 11 -34.41 -7.19 -6.51
CA LEU A 11 -33.50 -6.41 -7.36
C LEU A 11 -32.96 -5.18 -6.63
N LEU A 12 -33.80 -4.49 -5.84
CA LEU A 12 -33.38 -3.33 -5.06
C LEU A 12 -32.39 -3.72 -3.97
N LEU A 13 -32.59 -4.86 -3.29
CA LEU A 13 -31.64 -5.40 -2.31
C LEU A 13 -30.30 -5.77 -2.96
N VAL A 14 -30.34 -6.38 -4.15
CA VAL A 14 -29.13 -6.72 -4.91
C VAL A 14 -28.37 -5.46 -5.34
N LEU A 15 -29.07 -4.45 -5.87
CA LEU A 15 -28.46 -3.17 -6.25
C LEU A 15 -27.90 -2.42 -5.04
N ALA A 16 -28.62 -2.42 -3.92
CA ALA A 16 -28.15 -1.83 -2.67
C ALA A 16 -26.90 -2.55 -2.15
N GLY A 17 -26.87 -3.88 -2.21
CA GLY A 17 -25.72 -4.70 -1.83
C GLY A 17 -24.50 -4.48 -2.73
N LEU A 18 -24.71 -4.42 -4.05
CA LEU A 18 -23.65 -4.11 -5.03
C LEU A 18 -23.11 -2.69 -4.84
N GLY A 19 -23.97 -1.70 -4.63
CA GLY A 19 -23.55 -0.35 -4.28
C GLY A 19 -22.82 -0.28 -2.95
N LEU A 20 -23.23 -1.10 -1.98
CA LEU A 20 -22.53 -1.28 -0.70
C LEU A 20 -21.11 -1.80 -0.93
N ALA A 21 -20.96 -2.84 -1.74
CA ALA A 21 -19.68 -3.48 -2.01
C ALA A 21 -18.74 -2.55 -2.77
N MET A 22 -19.23 -1.89 -3.82
CA MET A 22 -18.46 -0.95 -4.63
C MET A 22 -17.92 0.23 -3.79
N ARG A 23 -18.68 0.73 -2.81
CA ARG A 23 -18.19 1.78 -1.91
C ARG A 23 -17.12 1.29 -0.93
N PHE A 24 -17.14 0.00 -0.56
CA PHE A 24 -16.12 -0.59 0.30
C PHE A 24 -14.82 -0.81 -0.49
N GLU A 25 -14.92 -1.20 -1.76
CA GLU A 25 -13.79 -1.33 -2.69
C GLU A 25 -13.13 0.05 -2.94
N LEU A 26 -13.93 1.07 -3.23
CA LEU A 26 -13.47 2.45 -3.47
C LEU A 26 -12.88 3.11 -2.22
N ALA A 27 -13.34 2.73 -1.02
CA ALA A 27 -12.75 3.19 0.23
C ALA A 27 -11.40 2.51 0.53
N GLY A 28 -11.10 1.36 -0.09
CA GLY A 28 -9.83 0.66 0.05
C GLY A 28 -8.72 1.21 -0.85
N GLU A 29 -9.07 1.79 -2.00
CA GLU A 29 -8.09 2.36 -2.96
C GLU A 29 -7.78 3.85 -2.73
N GLY A 30 -8.43 4.49 -1.73
CA GLY A 30 -8.32 5.91 -1.44
C GLY A 30 -7.18 6.31 -0.51
N GLY A 31 -6.03 5.64 -0.56
CA GLY A 31 -4.81 6.14 0.08
C GLY A 31 -4.40 7.48 -0.56
N PRO A 32 -3.82 8.45 0.18
CA PRO A 32 -3.29 9.67 -0.41
C PRO A 32 -2.41 9.30 -1.61
N GLN A 33 -2.57 10.00 -2.74
CA GLN A 33 -1.74 9.80 -3.93
C GLN A 33 -0.30 10.15 -3.55
N THR A 34 0.45 9.12 -3.18
CA THR A 34 1.85 9.26 -2.80
C THR A 34 2.71 9.30 -4.06
N LEU A 35 3.87 9.93 -4.00
CA LEU A 35 4.83 10.03 -5.12
C LEU A 35 5.10 8.67 -5.79
N ALA A 36 5.04 7.58 -5.04
CA ALA A 36 5.29 6.23 -5.52
C ALA A 36 4.02 5.39 -5.78
N GLY A 37 2.85 5.80 -5.30
CA GLY A 37 1.60 5.02 -5.41
C GLY A 37 1.65 3.65 -4.73
N ILE A 38 2.60 3.43 -3.81
CA ILE A 38 2.86 2.16 -3.12
C ILE A 38 2.62 2.37 -1.62
N ASP A 39 1.90 1.44 -0.98
CA ASP A 39 1.79 1.40 0.49
C ASP A 39 3.17 1.04 1.09
N PRO A 40 3.72 1.86 2.00
CA PRO A 40 4.96 1.52 2.71
C PRO A 40 4.96 0.15 3.39
N ALA A 41 3.78 -0.37 3.78
CA ALA A 41 3.63 -1.68 4.37
C ALA A 41 3.95 -2.83 3.40
N ASP A 42 3.78 -2.62 2.10
CA ASP A 42 4.04 -3.63 1.06
C ASP A 42 5.48 -3.62 0.55
N LEU A 43 6.29 -2.65 0.97
CA LEU A 43 7.70 -2.57 0.59
C LEU A 43 8.51 -3.70 1.23
N ARG A 44 9.22 -4.44 0.36
CA ARG A 44 10.12 -5.54 0.75
C ARG A 44 11.58 -5.28 0.47
N LEU A 45 11.87 -4.45 -0.52
CA LEU A 45 13.22 -4.18 -1.02
C LEU A 45 13.36 -2.69 -1.32
N ILE A 46 14.45 -2.10 -0.88
CA ILE A 46 14.84 -0.73 -1.18
C ILE A 46 16.26 -0.77 -1.72
N GLU A 47 16.45 -0.23 -2.92
CA GLU A 47 17.76 -0.13 -3.57
C GLU A 47 18.04 1.33 -3.91
N LEU A 48 19.19 1.81 -3.45
CA LEU A 48 19.68 3.15 -3.73
C LEU A 48 20.97 3.01 -4.54
N GLU A 49 20.95 3.55 -5.75
CA GLU A 49 22.11 3.69 -6.62
C GLU A 49 22.38 5.17 -6.86
N ARG A 50 23.62 5.59 -6.61
CA ARG A 50 24.09 6.96 -6.85
C ARG A 50 25.45 6.92 -7.52
N GLU A 51 25.67 7.79 -8.51
CA GLU A 51 26.96 7.87 -9.19
C GLU A 51 28.07 8.24 -8.20
N GLY A 52 29.15 7.44 -8.17
CA GLY A 52 30.29 7.65 -7.29
C GLY A 52 30.12 7.16 -5.84
N GLU A 53 28.97 6.59 -5.49
CA GLU A 53 28.69 6.05 -4.17
C GLU A 53 28.39 4.54 -4.20
N PRO A 54 28.63 3.81 -3.08
CA PRO A 54 28.29 2.39 -3.01
C PRO A 54 26.77 2.20 -3.09
N ARG A 55 26.35 1.19 -3.85
CA ARG A 55 24.96 0.71 -3.84
C ARG A 55 24.56 0.33 -2.42
N ILE A 56 23.39 0.78 -2.00
CA ILE A 56 22.81 0.36 -0.73
C ILE A 56 21.52 -0.40 -1.00
N ARG A 57 21.47 -1.61 -0.45
CA ARG A 57 20.36 -2.55 -0.59
C ARG A 57 19.82 -2.88 0.79
N LEU A 58 18.55 -2.62 1.01
CA LEU A 58 17.84 -2.96 2.24
C LEU A 58 16.69 -3.91 1.95
N GLU A 59 16.56 -4.96 2.75
CA GLU A 59 15.49 -5.94 2.65
C GLU A 59 14.71 -6.02 3.96
N ARG A 60 13.39 -6.18 3.85
CA ARG A 60 12.51 -6.37 4.99
C ARG A 60 12.44 -7.85 5.35
N GLY A 61 13.11 -8.22 6.44
CA GLY A 61 13.10 -9.57 7.00
C GLY A 61 12.08 -9.75 8.13
N PRO A 62 12.04 -10.95 8.75
CA PRO A 62 11.11 -11.26 9.85
C PRO A 62 11.37 -10.44 11.12
N ASN A 63 12.60 -9.97 11.31
CA ASN A 63 13.02 -9.17 12.47
C ASN A 63 13.08 -7.67 12.17
N GLY A 64 12.56 -7.25 11.02
CA GLY A 64 12.65 -5.87 10.54
C GLY A 64 13.63 -5.71 9.37
N TRP A 65 13.96 -4.46 9.09
CA TRP A 65 14.79 -4.09 7.96
C TRP A 65 16.27 -4.36 8.22
N ARG A 66 16.94 -4.93 7.21
CA ARG A 66 18.38 -5.19 7.21
C ARG A 66 19.00 -4.64 5.95
N MET A 67 20.18 -4.04 6.10
CA MET A 67 21.03 -3.69 4.99
C MET A 67 21.82 -4.93 4.57
N LEU A 68 21.82 -5.24 3.28
CA LEU A 68 22.59 -6.33 2.68
C LEU A 68 23.84 -5.79 1.97
N GLU A 69 23.75 -4.59 1.40
CA GLU A 69 24.86 -3.92 0.71
C GLU A 69 25.00 -2.48 1.23
N PRO A 70 26.25 -1.97 1.40
CA PRO A 70 27.52 -2.63 1.09
C PRO A 70 27.97 -3.66 2.13
N MET A 71 27.30 -3.73 3.29
CA MET A 71 27.59 -4.69 4.34
C MET A 71 26.32 -5.18 5.02
N ALA A 72 26.34 -6.43 5.48
CA ALA A 72 25.20 -7.09 6.10
C ALA A 72 25.01 -6.67 7.57
N VAL A 73 24.23 -5.63 7.81
CA VAL A 73 23.97 -5.06 9.14
C VAL A 73 22.49 -4.79 9.35
N ASP A 74 22.05 -4.67 10.61
CA ASP A 74 20.70 -4.19 10.90
C ASP A 74 20.53 -2.76 10.40
N ALA A 75 19.38 -2.49 9.77
CA ALA A 75 19.10 -1.16 9.27
C ALA A 75 18.78 -0.22 10.44
N ASP A 76 19.25 1.02 10.34
CA ASP A 76 18.84 2.09 11.24
C ASP A 76 17.38 2.45 10.99
N GLN A 77 16.51 2.05 11.92
CA GLN A 77 15.07 2.29 11.85
C GLN A 77 14.74 3.79 11.75
N GLY A 78 15.44 4.65 12.50
CA GLY A 78 15.17 6.09 12.49
C GLY A 78 15.56 6.76 11.18
N ARG A 79 16.57 6.26 10.48
CA ARG A 79 16.91 6.71 9.12
C ARG A 79 15.93 6.17 8.09
N LEU A 80 15.47 4.93 8.25
CA LEU A 80 14.51 4.31 7.36
C LEU A 80 13.15 4.98 7.42
N ASP A 81 12.66 5.31 8.62
CA ASP A 81 11.38 6.02 8.81
C ASP A 81 11.35 7.35 8.05
N LYS A 82 12.48 8.06 8.02
CA LYS A 82 12.61 9.29 7.23
C LYS A 82 12.53 9.03 5.73
N LEU A 83 13.15 7.95 5.25
CA LEU A 83 13.10 7.56 3.84
C LEU A 83 11.68 7.15 3.42
N LEU A 84 11.01 6.33 4.23
CA LEU A 84 9.63 5.93 4.02
C LEU A 84 8.66 7.12 4.12
N GLY A 85 8.97 8.09 4.97
CA GLY A 85 8.22 9.35 5.05
C GLY A 85 8.27 10.17 3.75
N VAL A 86 9.38 10.12 3.00
CA VAL A 86 9.46 10.75 1.66
C VAL A 86 8.55 10.03 0.67
N LEU A 87 8.47 8.69 0.73
CA LEU A 87 7.57 7.92 -0.12
C LEU A 87 6.11 8.25 0.18
N ALA A 88 5.76 8.52 1.43
CA ALA A 88 4.41 8.90 1.85
C ALA A 88 4.07 10.38 1.60
N ALA A 89 4.97 11.18 1.03
CA ALA A 89 4.72 12.58 0.77
C ALA A 89 3.60 12.75 -0.29
N PRO A 90 2.60 13.62 -0.02
CA PRO A 90 1.53 13.89 -0.97
C PRO A 90 2.06 14.67 -2.19
N VAL A 91 1.51 14.37 -3.37
CA VAL A 91 1.73 15.10 -4.63
C VAL A 91 0.68 16.19 -4.82
#